data_AF-A0A5B6X2D9-F1
#
_entry.id   AF-A0A5B6X2D9-F1
#
_cell.length_a   1.000
_cell.length_b   1.000
_cell.length_c   1.000
_cell.angle_alpha   90.00
_cell.angle_beta   90.00
_cell.angle_gamma   90.00
#
_symmetry.space_group_name_H-M   'P 1'
#
loop_
_entity.id
_entity.type
_entity.pdbx_description
1 polymer ?
#
loop_
_entity_poly.entity_id
_entity_poly.type
_entity_poly.pdbx_seq_one_letter_code
_entity_poly.pdbx_strand_id
1 'polypeptide(L)'
;MVLPDEASKRLEGKYTAMVVCWFLGNGCLFSWNSMLTIEDYYVYLFPNYHPSRVLTLVYQPFALGTLAILAYHEAKINTRRRNLFGYILFFLSSLAILVLDLATSGKGGLGTFIGICIISGAFGVADANVQGGMVGDLSYMRPEFIQSYVAGLAASGVITSALRLITKAAFENSRGGLRKGASTF
;
A
#
# COMPACT_ATOMS: atom_id res chain seq x y z
N MET A 1 11.24 20.97 36.63
CA MET A 1 11.22 19.58 37.14
C MET A 1 9.81 19.08 36.93
N VAL A 2 9.58 18.18 35.98
CA VAL A 2 8.23 17.64 35.71
C VAL A 2 7.96 16.58 36.77
N LEU A 3 6.83 16.67 37.46
CA LEU A 3 6.47 15.72 38.52
C LEU A 3 6.27 14.31 37.93
N PRO A 4 6.63 13.23 38.66
CA PRO A 4 6.54 11.85 38.17
C PRO A 4 5.16 11.48 37.60
N ASP A 5 4.09 12.03 38.18
CA ASP A 5 2.71 11.81 37.74
C ASP A 5 2.37 12.50 36.41
N GLU A 6 2.95 13.66 36.11
CA GLU A 6 2.80 14.33 34.80
C GLU A 6 3.60 13.61 33.70
N ALA A 7 4.77 13.08 34.05
CA ALA A 7 5.56 12.27 33.13
C ALA A 7 4.88 10.92 32.81
N SER A 8 4.26 10.30 33.82
CA SER A 8 3.46 9.07 33.71
C SER A 8 2.19 9.28 32.87
N LYS A 9 1.42 10.35 33.11
CA LYS A 9 0.27 10.74 32.25
C LYS A 9 0.68 11.06 30.81
N ARG A 10 1.87 11.61 30.58
CA ARG A 10 2.45 11.82 29.24
C ARG A 10 2.91 10.54 28.53
N LEU A 11 2.95 9.40 29.22
CA LEU A 11 3.26 8.08 28.66
C LEU A 11 1.98 7.24 28.43
N GLU A 12 0.87 7.62 29.04
CA GLU A 12 -0.44 7.00 28.87
C GLU A 12 -0.86 7.08 27.39
N GLY A 13 -0.99 5.93 26.73
CA GLY A 13 -1.31 5.84 25.30
C GLY A 13 -0.12 5.83 24.34
N LYS A 14 1.14 5.94 24.81
CA LYS A 14 2.34 5.79 23.94
C LYS A 14 2.29 4.46 23.17
N TYR A 15 2.07 3.35 23.88
CA TYR A 15 2.02 2.03 23.26
C TYR A 15 0.86 1.89 22.28
N THR A 16 -0.31 2.45 22.62
CA THR A 16 -1.46 2.49 21.71
C THR A 16 -1.13 3.26 20.44
N ALA A 17 -0.50 4.44 20.55
CA ALA A 17 -0.07 5.23 19.41
C ALA A 17 0.98 4.49 18.57
N MET A 18 1.92 3.77 19.19
CA MET A 18 2.89 2.92 18.48
C MET A 18 2.18 1.82 17.68
N VAL A 19 1.21 1.13 18.27
CA VAL A 19 0.41 0.10 17.59
C VAL A 19 -0.37 0.69 16.41
N VAL A 20 -0.99 1.87 16.60
CA VAL A 20 -1.67 2.58 15.51
C VAL A 20 -0.69 2.95 14.40
N CYS A 21 0.48 3.51 14.72
CA CYS A 21 1.51 3.83 13.73
C CYS A 21 1.95 2.58 12.95
N TRP A 22 2.09 1.45 13.62
CA TRP A 22 2.43 0.17 12.98
C TRP A 22 1.35 -0.26 11.98
N PHE A 23 0.07 -0.23 12.35
CA PHE A 23 -1.04 -0.54 11.44
C PHE A 23 -1.12 0.43 10.26
N LEU A 24 -0.91 1.72 10.52
CA LEU A 24 -0.88 2.75 9.48
C LEU A 24 0.25 2.52 8.48
N GLY A 25 1.45 2.16 8.97
CA GLY A 25 2.58 1.79 8.12
C GLY A 25 2.29 0.54 7.32
N ASN A 26 1.73 -0.49 7.96
CA ASN A 26 1.37 -1.73 7.28
C ASN A 26 0.38 -1.49 6.14
N GLY A 27 -0.71 -0.77 6.40
CA GLY A 27 -1.74 -0.47 5.40
C GLY A 27 -1.28 0.40 4.23
N CYS A 28 -0.19 1.16 4.38
CA CYS A 28 0.36 1.99 3.30
C CYS A 28 0.99 1.14 2.19
N LEU A 29 1.75 0.10 2.54
CA LEU A 29 2.45 -0.73 1.55
C LEU A 29 1.80 -2.09 1.31
N PHE A 30 0.94 -2.56 2.21
CA PHE A 30 0.28 -3.87 2.05
C PHE A 30 -0.46 -3.96 0.70
N SER A 31 -1.26 -2.94 0.34
CA SER A 31 -2.03 -2.93 -0.91
C SER A 31 -1.16 -3.03 -2.16
N TRP A 32 -0.07 -2.25 -2.23
CA TRP A 32 0.87 -2.29 -3.35
C TRP A 32 1.66 -3.60 -3.39
N ASN A 33 2.12 -4.07 -2.23
CA ASN A 33 2.83 -5.34 -2.11
C ASN A 33 1.94 -6.53 -2.51
N SER A 34 0.65 -6.52 -2.17
CA SER A 34 -0.32 -7.52 -2.60
C SER A 34 -0.48 -7.51 -4.12
N MET A 35 -0.63 -6.33 -4.73
CA MET A 35 -0.70 -6.19 -6.19
C MET A 35 0.55 -6.76 -6.90
N LEU A 36 1.75 -6.49 -6.38
CA LEU A 36 2.99 -7.07 -6.92
C LEU A 36 3.09 -8.57 -6.68
N THR A 37 2.55 -9.06 -5.57
CA THR A 37 2.64 -10.47 -5.20
C THR A 37 1.84 -11.38 -6.13
N ILE A 38 0.74 -10.87 -6.69
CA ILE A 38 -0.09 -11.56 -7.68
C ILE A 38 0.46 -11.44 -9.11
N GLU A 39 1.73 -11.04 -9.28
CA GLU A 39 2.39 -10.93 -10.60
C GLU A 39 2.29 -12.21 -11.44
N ASP A 40 2.38 -13.39 -10.81
CA ASP A 40 2.27 -14.67 -11.54
C ASP A 40 0.94 -14.76 -12.32
N TYR A 41 -0.14 -14.19 -11.76
CA TYR A 41 -1.43 -14.09 -12.43
C TYR A 41 -1.39 -13.08 -13.58
N TYR A 42 -0.75 -11.92 -13.40
CA TYR A 42 -0.61 -10.92 -14.46
C TYR A 42 0.26 -11.41 -15.62
N VAL A 43 1.35 -12.13 -15.36
CA VAL A 43 2.20 -12.71 -16.41
C VAL A 43 1.45 -13.76 -17.22
N TYR A 44 0.63 -14.58 -16.55
CA TYR A 44 -0.28 -15.52 -17.23
C TYR A 44 -1.29 -14.79 -18.11
N LEU A 45 -1.84 -13.67 -17.63
CA LEU A 45 -2.90 -12.93 -18.32
C LEU A 45 -2.39 -12.02 -19.45
N PHE A 46 -1.16 -11.50 -19.31
CA PHE A 46 -0.54 -10.51 -20.20
C PHE A 46 0.90 -10.87 -20.59
N PRO A 47 1.14 -12.02 -21.24
CA PRO A 47 2.49 -12.53 -21.49
C PRO A 47 3.37 -11.58 -22.32
N ASN A 48 2.77 -10.77 -23.20
CA ASN A 48 3.50 -9.86 -24.10
C ASN A 48 3.72 -8.44 -23.53
N TYR A 49 3.22 -8.13 -22.32
CA TYR A 49 3.22 -6.76 -21.78
C TYR A 49 4.19 -6.54 -20.61
N HIS A 50 4.91 -7.57 -20.16
CA HIS A 50 5.89 -7.49 -19.06
C HIS A 50 5.38 -6.74 -17.81
N PRO A 51 4.29 -7.22 -17.18
CA PRO A 51 3.60 -6.49 -16.10
C PRO A 51 4.50 -6.09 -14.93
N SER A 52 5.49 -6.90 -14.51
CA SER A 52 6.44 -6.53 -13.44
C SER A 52 7.09 -5.17 -13.63
N ARG A 53 7.51 -4.91 -14.88
CA ARG A 53 8.27 -3.71 -15.22
C ARG A 53 7.33 -2.54 -15.41
N VAL A 54 6.26 -2.74 -16.18
CA VAL A 54 5.35 -1.65 -16.56
C VAL A 54 4.60 -1.11 -15.34
N LEU A 55 4.10 -1.97 -14.45
CA LEU A 55 3.37 -1.52 -13.26
C LEU A 55 4.25 -0.64 -12.37
N THR A 56 5.51 -1.05 -12.14
CA THR A 56 6.49 -0.27 -11.38
C THR A 56 6.84 1.04 -12.08
N LEU A 57 7.04 1.02 -13.41
CA LEU A 57 7.31 2.21 -14.21
C LEU A 57 6.15 3.21 -14.25
N VAL A 58 4.91 2.74 -14.04
CA VAL A 58 3.75 3.63 -13.89
C VAL A 58 3.64 4.10 -12.45
N TYR A 59 3.84 3.24 -11.46
CA TYR A 59 3.77 3.61 -10.05
C TYR A 59 4.77 4.71 -9.68
N GLN A 60 6.04 4.54 -10.03
CA GLN A 60 7.14 5.35 -9.52
C GLN A 60 7.06 6.84 -9.93
N PRO A 61 6.79 7.21 -11.20
CA PRO A 61 6.70 8.62 -11.59
C PRO A 61 5.50 9.32 -10.94
N PHE A 62 4.37 8.62 -10.79
CA PHE A 62 3.20 9.19 -10.11
C PHE A 62 3.45 9.37 -8.62
N ALA A 63 4.13 8.41 -7.97
CA ALA A 63 4.56 8.54 -6.58
C ALA A 63 5.52 9.72 -6.40
N LEU A 64 6.61 9.77 -7.18
CA LEU A 64 7.63 10.82 -7.07
C LEU A 64 7.08 12.21 -7.42
N GLY A 65 6.34 12.32 -8.53
CA GLY A 65 5.75 13.58 -8.97
C GLY A 65 4.74 14.12 -7.97
N THR A 66 3.84 13.25 -7.46
CA THR A 66 2.86 13.64 -6.44
C THR A 66 3.56 14.03 -5.15
N LEU A 67 4.57 13.27 -4.71
CA LEU A 67 5.33 13.58 -3.50
C LEU A 67 6.04 14.94 -3.62
N ALA A 68 6.68 15.22 -4.76
CA ALA A 68 7.36 16.49 -5.01
C ALA A 68 6.39 17.68 -4.97
N ILE A 69 5.22 17.55 -5.61
CA ILE A 69 4.19 18.59 -5.61
C ILE A 69 3.67 18.84 -4.18
N LEU A 70 3.38 17.77 -3.44
CA LEU A 70 2.85 17.86 -2.09
C LEU A 70 3.88 18.37 -1.08
N ALA A 71 5.16 18.04 -1.26
CA ALA A 71 6.25 18.58 -0.45
C ALA A 71 6.46 20.08 -0.73
N TYR A 72 6.39 20.51 -1.99
CA TYR A 72 6.52 21.93 -2.33
C TYR A 72 5.36 22.78 -1.77
N HIS A 73 4.15 22.24 -1.74
CA HIS A 73 2.95 22.92 -1.23
C HIS A 73 2.60 22.58 0.22
N GLU A 74 3.51 21.94 0.97
CA GLU A 74 3.25 21.40 2.31
C GLU A 74 2.62 22.45 3.23
N ALA A 75 3.17 23.67 3.26
CA ALA A 75 2.71 24.76 4.12
C ALA A 75 1.22 25.15 3.93
N LYS A 76 0.61 24.79 2.80
CA LYS A 76 -0.80 25.09 2.48
C LYS A 76 -1.73 23.88 2.64
N ILE A 77 -1.19 22.68 2.82
CA ILE A 77 -1.94 21.43 2.80
C ILE A 77 -2.13 20.92 4.22
N ASN A 78 -3.35 20.47 4.53
CA ASN A 78 -3.62 19.80 5.79
C ASN A 78 -3.24 18.31 5.69
N THR A 79 -2.16 17.92 6.39
CA THR A 79 -1.62 16.55 6.37
C THR A 79 -2.64 15.49 6.75
N ARG A 80 -3.54 15.77 7.71
CA ARG A 80 -4.58 14.80 8.12
C ARG A 80 -5.55 14.50 6.97
N ARG A 81 -5.96 15.52 6.22
CA ARG A 81 -6.86 15.35 5.07
C ARG A 81 -6.17 14.61 3.93
N ARG A 82 -4.90 14.93 3.68
CA ARG A 82 -4.03 14.24 2.71
C ARG A 82 -3.87 12.76 3.03
N ASN A 83 -3.58 12.41 4.29
CA ASN A 83 -3.44 11.01 4.73
C ASN A 83 -4.76 10.24 4.59
N LEU A 84 -5.88 10.84 5.03
CA LEU A 84 -7.19 10.21 4.89
C LEU A 84 -7.55 9.97 3.42
N PHE A 85 -7.30 10.96 2.56
CA PHE A 85 -7.49 10.83 1.11
C PHE A 85 -6.65 9.67 0.55
N GLY A 86 -5.37 9.59 0.92
CA GLY A 86 -4.49 8.52 0.47
C GLY A 86 -4.97 7.12 0.90
N TYR A 87 -5.39 6.94 2.16
CA TYR A 87 -5.95 5.65 2.61
C TYR A 87 -7.27 5.28 1.94
N ILE A 88 -8.16 6.25 1.69
CA ILE A 88 -9.38 6.02 0.92
C ILE A 88 -9.02 5.60 -0.51
N LEU A 89 -8.04 6.26 -1.13
CA LEU A 89 -7.59 5.92 -2.47
C LEU A 89 -6.95 4.53 -2.52
N PHE A 90 -6.17 4.12 -1.51
CA PHE A 90 -5.68 2.75 -1.38
C PHE A 90 -6.82 1.73 -1.35
N PHE A 91 -7.85 1.99 -0.55
CA PHE A 91 -9.01 1.11 -0.44
C PHE A 91 -9.78 1.00 -1.77
N LEU A 92 -10.09 2.14 -2.40
CA LEU A 92 -10.81 2.17 -3.67
C LEU A 92 -10.01 1.52 -4.80
N SER A 93 -8.69 1.75 -4.87
CA SER A 93 -7.81 1.12 -5.85
C SER A 93 -7.74 -0.41 -5.68
N SER A 94 -7.64 -0.89 -4.45
CA SER A 94 -7.65 -2.33 -4.16
C SER A 94 -8.98 -2.98 -4.55
N LEU A 95 -10.10 -2.32 -4.22
CA LEU A 95 -11.43 -2.76 -4.65
C LEU A 95 -11.57 -2.74 -6.19
N ALA A 96 -11.01 -1.72 -6.86
CA ALA A 96 -11.04 -1.61 -8.30
C ALA A 96 -10.32 -2.76 -9.02
N ILE A 97 -9.25 -3.31 -8.44
CA ILE A 97 -8.58 -4.52 -8.98
C ILE A 97 -9.54 -5.71 -8.98
N LEU A 98 -10.21 -5.95 -7.85
CA LEU A 98 -11.17 -7.05 -7.72
C LEU A 98 -12.36 -6.89 -8.67
N VAL A 99 -12.90 -5.67 -8.76
CA VAL A 99 -13.98 -5.34 -9.70
C VAL A 99 -13.53 -5.53 -11.15
N LEU A 100 -12.31 -5.11 -11.49
CA LEU A 100 -11.77 -5.26 -12.85
C LEU A 100 -11.58 -6.74 -13.21
N ASP A 101 -11.05 -7.57 -12.30
CA ASP A 101 -10.94 -9.02 -12.52
C ASP A 101 -12.32 -9.65 -12.73
N LEU A 102 -13.29 -9.29 -11.89
CA LEU A 102 -14.65 -9.81 -11.98
C LEU A 102 -15.34 -9.39 -13.28
N ALA A 103 -15.29 -8.10 -13.62
CA ALA A 103 -15.93 -7.52 -14.81
C ALA A 103 -15.33 -8.09 -16.10
N THR A 104 -14.02 -8.37 -16.11
CA THR A 104 -13.34 -8.99 -17.25
C THR A 104 -13.45 -10.51 -17.24
N SER A 105 -14.09 -11.09 -16.22
CA SER A 105 -14.14 -12.54 -16.00
C SER A 105 -12.75 -13.20 -15.97
N GLY A 106 -11.73 -12.45 -15.55
CA GLY A 106 -10.33 -12.86 -15.62
C GLY A 106 -9.81 -13.06 -17.04
N LYS A 107 -10.40 -12.39 -18.03
CA LYS A 107 -9.89 -12.36 -19.41
C LYS A 107 -8.86 -11.26 -19.56
N GLY A 108 -7.76 -11.62 -20.20
CA GLY A 108 -6.71 -10.68 -20.55
C GLY A 108 -7.12 -9.79 -21.71
N GLY A 109 -6.20 -8.91 -22.11
CA GLY A 109 -6.42 -7.97 -23.20
C GLY A 109 -5.89 -6.59 -22.90
N LEU A 110 -5.75 -5.77 -23.94
CA LEU A 110 -5.18 -4.44 -23.83
C LEU A 110 -5.98 -3.54 -22.88
N GLY A 111 -7.31 -3.59 -22.93
CA GLY A 111 -8.17 -2.78 -22.06
C GLY A 111 -8.00 -3.12 -20.57
N THR A 112 -7.97 -4.41 -20.22
CA THR A 112 -7.73 -4.86 -18.84
C THR A 112 -6.35 -4.43 -18.36
N PHE A 113 -5.32 -4.57 -19.21
CA PHE A 113 -3.96 -4.16 -18.88
C PHE A 113 -3.86 -2.65 -18.62
N ILE A 114 -4.47 -1.82 -19.48
CA ILE A 114 -4.55 -0.37 -19.27
C ILE A 114 -5.25 -0.06 -17.94
N GLY A 115 -6.34 -0.76 -17.62
CA GLY A 115 -7.04 -0.62 -16.34
C GLY A 115 -6.14 -0.88 -15.13
N ILE A 116 -5.35 -1.96 -15.16
CA ILE A 116 -4.39 -2.29 -14.10
C ILE A 116 -3.29 -1.22 -14.00
N CYS A 117 -2.79 -0.70 -15.13
CA CYS A 117 -1.82 0.39 -15.14
C CYS A 117 -2.38 1.67 -14.51
N ILE A 118 -3.64 2.04 -14.80
CA ILE A 118 -4.31 3.19 -14.17
C ILE A 118 -4.37 3.01 -12.66
N ILE A 119 -4.75 1.81 -12.19
CA ILE A 119 -4.80 1.50 -10.76
C ILE A 119 -3.40 1.57 -10.13
N SER A 120 -2.37 1.09 -10.83
CA SER A 120 -0.97 1.21 -10.40
C SER A 120 -0.54 2.66 -10.20
N GLY A 121 -0.93 3.55 -11.12
CA GLY A 121 -0.72 4.99 -10.98
C GLY A 121 -1.47 5.58 -9.79
N ALA A 122 -2.72 5.17 -9.57
CA ALA A 122 -3.52 5.58 -8.42
C ALA A 122 -2.88 5.13 -7.09
N PHE A 123 -2.29 3.94 -7.03
CA PHE A 123 -1.49 3.51 -5.88
C PHE A 123 -0.27 4.39 -5.66
N GLY A 124 0.44 4.79 -6.71
CA GLY A 124 1.56 5.74 -6.59
C GLY A 124 1.11 7.08 -6.00
N VAL A 125 -0.02 7.62 -6.45
CA VAL A 125 -0.62 8.84 -5.88
C VAL A 125 -1.01 8.63 -4.41
N ALA A 126 -1.64 7.50 -4.08
CA ALA A 126 -2.05 7.17 -2.72
C ALA A 126 -0.84 7.06 -1.77
N ASP A 127 0.21 6.37 -2.18
CA ASP A 127 1.45 6.20 -1.42
C ASP A 127 2.14 7.53 -1.18
N ALA A 128 2.26 8.38 -2.21
CA ALA A 128 2.80 9.71 -2.04
C ALA A 128 1.99 10.54 -1.03
N ASN A 129 0.67 10.42 -1.03
CA ASN A 129 -0.19 11.13 -0.08
C ASN A 129 0.05 10.63 1.37
N VAL A 130 -0.01 9.32 1.60
CA VAL A 130 0.10 8.73 2.94
C VAL A 130 1.54 8.75 3.45
N GLN A 131 2.48 8.15 2.70
CA GLN A 131 3.84 7.95 3.16
C GLN A 131 4.55 9.27 3.42
N GLY A 132 4.44 10.23 2.50
CA GLY A 132 5.01 11.56 2.68
C GLY A 132 4.39 12.33 3.84
N GLY A 133 3.06 12.26 4.01
CA GLY A 133 2.37 12.96 5.10
C GLY A 133 2.63 12.35 6.47
N MET A 134 2.57 11.02 6.58
CA MET A 134 2.85 10.28 7.82
C MET A 134 4.31 10.44 8.26
N VAL A 135 5.28 10.31 7.35
CA VAL A 135 6.71 10.52 7.69
C VAL A 135 6.95 11.96 8.15
N GLY A 136 6.36 12.94 7.47
CA GLY A 136 6.41 14.35 7.87
C GLY A 136 5.87 14.56 9.29
N ASP A 137 4.61 14.17 9.55
CA ASP A 137 3.96 14.37 10.86
C ASP A 137 4.69 13.63 11.99
N LEU A 138 5.08 12.37 11.76
CA LEU A 138 5.74 11.56 12.79
C LEU A 138 7.17 12.03 13.10
N SER A 139 7.84 12.73 12.17
CA SER A 139 9.18 13.27 12.40
C SER A 139 9.23 14.37 13.47
N TYR A 140 8.12 15.09 13.68
CA TYR A 140 7.96 16.09 14.74
C TYR A 140 7.51 15.48 16.08
N MET A 141 7.27 14.18 16.13
CA MET A 141 6.85 13.46 17.33
C MET A 141 8.02 12.69 17.96
N ARG A 142 7.71 11.69 18.80
CA ARG A 142 8.72 10.83 19.40
C ARG A 142 9.27 9.82 18.38
N PRO A 143 10.57 9.51 18.40
CA PRO A 143 11.22 8.63 17.43
C PRO A 143 10.61 7.21 17.40
N GLU A 144 10.03 6.75 18.51
CA GLU A 144 9.39 5.44 18.57
C GLU A 144 8.16 5.32 17.65
N PHE A 145 7.48 6.43 17.34
CA PHE A 145 6.30 6.41 16.47
C PHE A 145 6.68 6.24 15.00
N ILE A 146 7.66 7.00 14.52
CA ILE A 146 8.18 6.82 13.15
C ILE A 146 8.86 5.46 13.00
N GLN A 147 9.58 4.98 14.02
CA GLN A 147 10.13 3.62 14.03
C GLN A 147 9.04 2.56 13.92
N SER A 148 7.96 2.69 14.70
CA SER A 148 6.82 1.76 14.63
C SER A 148 6.13 1.79 13.26
N TYR A 149 5.98 2.98 12.67
CA TYR A 149 5.43 3.15 11.32
C TYR A 149 6.30 2.46 10.25
N VAL A 150 7.62 2.70 10.26
CA VAL A 150 8.55 2.05 9.33
C VAL A 150 8.64 0.54 9.56
N ALA A 151 8.54 0.08 10.81
CA ALA A 151 8.43 -1.34 11.12
C ALA A 151 7.15 -1.96 10.53
N GLY A 152 6.03 -1.22 10.55
CA GLY A 152 4.78 -1.60 9.89
C GLY A 152 4.93 -1.72 8.37
N LEU A 153 5.61 -0.74 7.73
CA LEU A 153 5.95 -0.78 6.31
C LEU A 153 6.75 -2.04 5.95
N ALA A 154 7.80 -2.35 6.72
CA ALA A 154 8.61 -3.55 6.50
C ALA A 154 7.82 -4.85 6.73
N ALA A 155 7.01 -4.89 7.79
CA ALA A 155 6.16 -6.03 8.11
C ALA A 155 5.16 -6.33 6.98
N SER A 156 4.67 -5.32 6.27
CA SER A 156 3.75 -5.54 5.14
C SER A 156 4.37 -6.44 4.07
N GLY A 157 5.65 -6.26 3.72
CA GLY A 157 6.35 -7.10 2.74
C GLY A 157 6.57 -8.54 3.23
N VAL A 158 6.84 -8.71 4.53
CA VAL A 158 6.95 -10.05 5.14
C VAL A 158 5.61 -10.76 5.09
N ILE A 159 4.53 -10.08 5.47
CA ILE A 159 3.17 -10.64 5.47
C ILE A 159 2.77 -11.02 4.05
N THR A 160 2.94 -10.14 3.06
CA THR A 160 2.58 -10.46 1.67
C THR A 160 3.41 -11.60 1.10
N SER A 161 4.71 -11.68 1.44
CA SER A 161 5.54 -12.81 1.02
C SER A 161 5.07 -14.13 1.64
N ALA A 162 4.73 -14.13 2.93
CA ALA A 162 4.19 -15.31 3.61
C ALA A 162 2.85 -15.73 2.97
N LEU A 163 1.95 -14.78 2.71
CA LEU A 163 0.69 -15.03 2.01
C LEU A 163 0.91 -15.62 0.61
N ARG A 164 1.99 -15.20 -0.09
CA ARG A 164 2.33 -15.75 -1.42
C ARG A 164 2.67 -17.22 -1.33
N LEU A 165 3.49 -17.58 -0.35
CA LEU A 165 3.92 -18.96 -0.14
C LEU A 165 2.73 -19.84 0.26
N ILE A 166 1.88 -19.35 1.18
CA ILE A 166 0.68 -20.05 1.62
C ILE A 166 -0.29 -20.27 0.45
N THR A 167 -0.58 -19.23 -0.34
CA THR A 167 -1.49 -19.35 -1.48
C THR A 167 -0.94 -20.25 -2.58
N LYS A 168 0.37 -20.19 -2.87
CA LYS A 168 1.01 -21.14 -3.78
C LYS A 168 0.84 -22.58 -3.30
N ALA A 169 1.20 -22.87 -2.04
CA ALA A 169 1.05 -24.20 -1.46
C ALA A 169 -0.41 -24.69 -1.43
N ALA A 170 -1.36 -23.80 -1.15
CA ALA A 170 -2.77 -24.14 -1.08
C ALA A 170 -3.43 -24.37 -2.44
N PHE A 171 -2.97 -23.68 -3.49
CA PHE A 171 -3.64 -23.67 -4.81
C PHE A 171 -2.83 -24.31 -5.96
N GLU A 172 -1.64 -24.85 -5.70
CA GLU A 172 -0.77 -25.49 -6.71
C GLU A 172 -1.50 -26.56 -7.55
N ASN A 173 -2.44 -27.29 -6.95
CA ASN A 173 -3.20 -28.36 -7.60
C ASN A 173 -4.64 -27.97 -8.00
N SER A 174 -5.05 -26.71 -7.83
CA SER A 174 -6.42 -26.27 -8.17
C SER A 174 -6.52 -25.78 -9.61
N ARG A 175 -7.56 -26.21 -10.35
CA ARG A 175 -7.96 -25.56 -11.61
C ARG A 175 -8.20 -24.06 -11.36
N GLY A 176 -7.48 -23.20 -12.08
CA GLY A 176 -7.54 -21.74 -11.90
C GLY A 176 -6.87 -21.22 -10.62
N GLY A 177 -5.91 -21.96 -10.06
CA GLY A 177 -5.25 -21.64 -8.78
C GLY A 177 -4.65 -20.22 -8.72
N LEU A 178 -4.07 -19.73 -9.82
CA LEU A 178 -3.52 -18.36 -9.89
C LEU A 178 -4.59 -17.28 -9.67
N ARG A 179 -5.78 -17.44 -10.27
CA ARG A 179 -6.88 -16.48 -10.12
C ARG A 179 -7.46 -16.54 -8.71
N LYS A 180 -7.69 -17.74 -8.16
CA LYS A 180 -8.18 -17.91 -6.79
C LYS A 180 -7.20 -17.35 -5.76
N GLY A 181 -5.90 -17.60 -5.94
CA GLY A 181 -4.85 -17.01 -5.13
C GLY A 181 -4.86 -15.49 -5.21
N ALA A 182 -4.97 -14.93 -6.42
CA ALA A 182 -5.02 -13.49 -6.63
C ALA A 182 -6.27 -12.82 -6.04
N SER A 183 -7.44 -13.46 -6.08
CA SER A 183 -8.67 -12.94 -5.47
C SER A 183 -8.71 -13.06 -3.95
N THR A 184 -7.87 -13.90 -3.34
CA THR A 184 -7.79 -14.08 -1.88
C THR A 184 -6.80 -13.09 -1.24
N PHE A 185 -5.93 -12.52 -2.04
CA PHE A 185 -4.92 -11.53 -1.66
C PHE A 185 -5.50 -10.13 -1.44
#